data_AF-A0AAE4FUH2-F1
#
_entry.id   AF-A0AAE4FUH2-F1
#
_cell.length_a   1.000
_cell.length_b   1.000
_cell.length_c   1.000
_cell.angle_alpha   90.00
_cell.angle_beta   90.00
_cell.angle_gamma   90.00
#
_symmetry.space_group_name_H-M   'P 1'
#
loop_
_entity.id
_entity.type
_entity.pdbx_description
1 polymer ?
#
loop_
_entity_poly.entity_id
_entity_poly.type
_entity_poly.pdbx_seq_one_letter_code
_entity_poly.pdbx_strand_id
1 'polypeptide(L)'
;MRRDSIFYQLFQQFPTCLFELLPTAPPQAPDYRFESITVKETAFQIDGVFLPPENTTLGIVYFCEVQFQKDEQFYERFFSEIFIYLYRFRHTLANWQAVVIYPNHQTEQSNCTLYESLLNSPQIHRIYLDELAQDETTSLPVQLIQLTVIQPPMAKELAQSIVRRARVEPLPTQQAIQHIPR
;
A
#
# COMPACT_ATOMS: atom_id res chain seq x y z
N MET A 1 -13.61 -6.16 5.71
CA MET A 1 -13.42 -7.44 4.98
C MET A 1 -13.49 -7.34 3.46
N ARG A 2 -14.60 -6.87 2.83
CA ARG A 2 -14.72 -6.91 1.34
C ARG A 2 -13.85 -5.89 0.59
N ARG A 3 -13.46 -4.79 1.25
CA ARG A 3 -12.57 -3.76 0.69
C ARG A 3 -11.10 -4.12 0.93
N ASP A 4 -10.77 -4.59 2.11
CA ASP A 4 -9.42 -5.08 2.43
C ASP A 4 -8.97 -6.18 1.44
N SER A 5 -9.90 -7.05 1.01
CA SER A 5 -9.61 -8.06 -0.03
C SER A 5 -9.32 -7.47 -1.42
N ILE A 6 -9.93 -6.33 -1.80
CA ILE A 6 -9.67 -5.74 -3.12
C ILE A 6 -8.32 -5.04 -3.16
N PHE A 7 -7.90 -4.37 -2.08
CA PHE A 7 -6.57 -3.76 -1.99
C PHE A 7 -5.48 -4.82 -1.97
N TYR A 8 -5.69 -5.91 -1.21
CA TYR A 8 -4.75 -7.02 -1.22
C TYR A 8 -4.55 -7.60 -2.62
N GLN A 9 -5.66 -7.88 -3.34
CA GLN A 9 -5.59 -8.37 -4.72
C GLN A 9 -4.93 -7.38 -5.67
N LEU A 10 -5.23 -6.09 -5.52
CA LEU A 10 -4.69 -5.03 -6.35
C LEU A 10 -3.18 -4.88 -6.14
N PHE A 11 -2.71 -4.87 -4.90
CA PHE A 11 -1.27 -4.79 -4.61
C PHE A 11 -0.52 -6.07 -4.97
N GLN A 12 -1.16 -7.24 -4.83
CA GLN A 12 -0.58 -8.49 -5.30
C GLN A 12 -0.41 -8.52 -6.83
N GLN A 13 -1.35 -7.94 -7.57
CA GLN A 13 -1.31 -7.91 -9.04
C GLN A 13 -0.49 -6.73 -9.60
N PHE A 14 -0.52 -5.59 -8.92
CA PHE A 14 0.09 -4.33 -9.32
C PHE A 14 0.80 -3.65 -8.13
N PRO A 15 1.93 -4.19 -7.64
CA PRO A 15 2.68 -3.60 -6.53
C PRO A 15 3.09 -2.14 -6.80
N THR A 16 3.33 -1.80 -8.07
CA THR A 16 3.68 -0.45 -8.51
C THR A 16 2.64 0.59 -8.12
N CYS A 17 1.38 0.19 -7.97
CA CYS A 17 0.29 1.09 -7.64
C CYS A 17 0.52 1.84 -6.32
N LEU A 18 1.19 1.22 -5.34
CA LEU A 18 1.54 1.92 -4.09
C LEU A 18 2.40 3.15 -4.38
N PHE A 19 3.41 3.02 -5.23
CA PHE A 19 4.39 4.08 -5.48
C PHE A 19 3.82 5.22 -6.32
N GLU A 20 2.74 4.97 -7.06
CA GLU A 20 1.99 6.00 -7.77
C GLU A 20 1.15 6.88 -6.82
N LEU A 21 0.86 6.39 -5.61
CA LEU A 21 0.22 7.18 -4.55
C LEU A 21 1.21 8.04 -3.76
N LEU A 22 2.52 7.81 -3.95
CA LEU A 22 3.57 8.51 -3.20
C LEU A 22 4.09 9.73 -3.98
N PRO A 23 4.54 10.79 -3.29
CA PRO A 23 5.13 11.97 -3.95
C PRO A 23 6.37 11.63 -4.77
N THR A 24 7.09 10.57 -4.40
CA THR A 24 8.31 10.14 -5.10
C THR A 24 8.40 8.62 -5.06
N ALA A 25 8.27 8.00 -6.22
CA ALA A 25 8.48 6.58 -6.38
C ALA A 25 9.99 6.22 -6.32
N PRO A 26 10.36 5.08 -5.72
CA PRO A 26 11.73 4.59 -5.83
C PRO A 26 12.07 4.23 -7.30
N PRO A 27 13.33 4.39 -7.75
CA PRO A 27 13.72 4.10 -9.13
C PRO A 27 13.36 2.68 -9.59
N GLN A 28 13.46 1.72 -8.68
CA GLN A 28 13.16 0.30 -8.89
C GLN A 28 11.71 -0.09 -8.52
N ALA A 29 10.77 0.87 -8.48
CA ALA A 29 9.35 0.63 -8.18
C ALA A 29 8.71 -0.54 -8.96
N PRO A 30 8.99 -0.75 -10.27
CA PRO A 30 8.46 -1.88 -11.04
C PRO A 30 8.82 -3.26 -10.51
N ASP A 31 9.94 -3.37 -9.80
CA ASP A 31 10.53 -4.64 -9.39
C ASP A 31 10.23 -4.98 -7.91
N TYR A 32 9.44 -4.14 -7.23
CA TYR A 32 8.99 -4.39 -5.87
C TYR A 32 7.95 -5.52 -5.82
N ARG A 33 8.02 -6.32 -4.74
CA ARG A 33 7.10 -7.44 -4.51
C ARG A 33 6.23 -7.17 -3.30
N PHE A 34 4.95 -7.49 -3.39
CA PHE A 34 4.01 -7.41 -2.28
C PHE A 34 3.89 -8.76 -1.57
N GLU A 35 4.09 -8.78 -0.26
CA GLU A 35 4.07 -9.97 0.59
C GLU A 35 3.35 -9.71 1.92
N SER A 36 2.75 -10.77 2.46
CA SER A 36 2.23 -10.83 3.83
C SER A 36 3.20 -11.64 4.67
N ILE A 37 3.71 -11.06 5.75
CA ILE A 37 4.77 -11.66 6.56
C ILE A 37 4.21 -12.01 7.93
N THR A 38 4.28 -13.30 8.29
CA THR A 38 3.91 -13.79 9.62
C THR A 38 5.15 -14.28 10.36
N VAL A 39 5.40 -13.74 11.55
CA VAL A 39 6.51 -14.17 12.41
C VAL A 39 5.95 -14.88 13.64
N LYS A 40 6.12 -16.20 13.65
CA LYS A 40 5.51 -17.11 14.66
C LYS A 40 6.05 -16.91 16.08
N GLU A 41 7.33 -16.59 16.24
CA GLU A 41 7.98 -16.45 17.57
C GLU A 41 7.43 -15.27 18.38
N THR A 42 7.03 -14.21 17.68
CA THR A 42 6.53 -12.95 18.25
C THR A 42 5.03 -12.75 18.04
N ALA A 43 4.36 -13.75 17.44
CA ALA A 43 2.92 -13.74 17.12
C ALA A 43 2.45 -12.44 16.43
N PHE A 44 3.24 -11.90 15.51
CA PHE A 44 2.83 -10.74 14.70
C PHE A 44 2.72 -11.11 13.22
N GLN A 45 1.83 -10.41 12.53
CA GLN A 45 1.58 -10.55 11.11
C GLN A 45 1.46 -9.14 10.51
N ILE A 46 2.18 -8.90 9.42
CA ILE A 46 2.06 -7.66 8.64
C ILE A 46 1.58 -8.06 7.25
N ASP A 47 0.37 -7.64 6.91
CA ASP A 47 -0.29 -8.09 5.68
C ASP A 47 0.18 -7.32 4.45
N GLY A 48 0.70 -6.11 4.62
CA GLY A 48 1.16 -5.27 3.53
C GLY A 48 2.64 -4.92 3.62
N VAL A 49 3.52 -5.79 3.14
CA VAL A 49 4.95 -5.53 3.05
C VAL A 49 5.38 -5.49 1.59
N PHE A 50 6.01 -4.40 1.17
CA PHE A 50 6.58 -4.23 -0.15
C PHE A 50 8.10 -4.34 -0.06
N LEU A 51 8.61 -5.46 -0.55
CA LEU A 51 10.03 -5.79 -0.51
C LEU A 51 10.75 -5.29 -1.76
N PRO A 52 11.96 -4.72 -1.60
CA PRO A 52 12.79 -4.34 -2.73
C PRO A 52 13.20 -5.57 -3.57
N PRO A 53 13.72 -5.35 -4.78
CA PRO A 53 14.20 -6.43 -5.65
C PRO A 53 15.27 -7.28 -4.94
N GLU A 54 15.27 -8.61 -5.15
CA GLU A 54 16.17 -9.53 -4.44
C GLU A 54 17.66 -9.27 -4.71
N ASN A 55 17.99 -8.71 -5.88
CA ASN A 55 19.35 -8.30 -6.24
C ASN A 55 19.81 -7.02 -5.52
N THR A 56 18.96 -6.37 -4.73
CA THR A 56 19.29 -5.18 -3.96
C THR A 56 19.94 -5.59 -2.63
N THR A 57 21.22 -5.27 -2.46
CA THR A 57 21.97 -5.64 -1.23
C THR A 57 21.37 -5.06 0.04
N LEU A 58 20.92 -3.80 0.00
CA LEU A 58 20.19 -3.12 1.07
C LEU A 58 19.17 -2.18 0.43
N GLY A 59 17.89 -2.56 0.47
CA GLY A 59 16.80 -1.77 -0.12
C GLY A 59 15.90 -1.10 0.93
N ILE A 60 14.97 -0.27 0.46
CA ILE A 60 13.96 0.36 1.32
C ILE A 60 12.74 -0.55 1.35
N VAL A 61 12.31 -1.00 2.52
CA VAL A 61 11.04 -1.71 2.71
C VAL A 61 9.90 -0.71 2.89
N TYR A 62 8.74 -0.98 2.29
CA TYR A 62 7.54 -0.19 2.55
C TYR A 62 6.51 -1.06 3.27
N PHE A 63 5.94 -0.53 4.35
CA PHE A 63 4.80 -1.12 5.04
C PHE A 63 3.55 -0.39 4.60
N CYS A 64 2.49 -1.11 4.22
CA CYS A 64 1.25 -0.51 3.78
C CYS A 64 0.09 -1.07 4.58
N GLU A 65 -0.76 -0.19 5.08
CA GLU A 65 -2.02 -0.55 5.72
C GLU A 65 -3.17 0.26 5.15
N VAL A 66 -4.33 -0.38 5.02
CA VAL A 66 -5.53 0.25 4.47
C VAL A 66 -6.63 0.24 5.53
N GLN A 67 -7.06 1.42 5.97
CA GLN A 67 -7.95 1.58 7.12
C GLN A 67 -9.28 2.20 6.70
N PHE A 68 -10.28 1.35 6.42
CA PHE A 68 -11.64 1.79 6.07
C PHE A 68 -12.56 2.02 7.27
N GLN A 69 -12.11 1.64 8.46
CA GLN A 69 -12.84 1.81 9.70
C GLN A 69 -11.92 2.48 10.70
N LYS A 70 -12.49 3.35 11.53
CA LYS A 70 -11.76 3.97 12.61
C LYS A 70 -11.36 2.90 13.63
N ASP A 71 -10.06 2.72 13.79
CA ASP A 71 -9.43 1.93 14.84
C ASP A 71 -8.64 2.91 15.71
N GLU A 72 -9.12 3.16 16.93
CA GLU A 72 -8.48 4.09 17.87
C GLU A 72 -7.17 3.55 18.44
N GLN A 73 -6.81 2.31 18.09
CA GLN A 73 -5.57 1.65 18.46
C GLN A 73 -4.71 1.27 17.27
N PHE A 74 -4.97 1.85 16.09
CA PHE A 74 -4.27 1.49 14.88
C PHE A 74 -2.77 1.78 14.98
N TYR A 75 -2.39 2.98 15.40
CA TYR A 75 -0.99 3.40 15.34
C TYR A 75 -0.10 2.68 16.36
N GLU A 76 -0.55 2.36 17.59
CA GLU A 76 0.25 1.51 18.49
C GLU A 76 0.55 0.15 17.86
N ARG A 77 -0.46 -0.48 17.26
CA ARG A 77 -0.33 -1.82 16.67
C ARG A 77 0.59 -1.77 15.45
N PHE A 78 0.33 -0.85 14.53
CA PHE A 78 1.09 -0.72 13.29
C PHE A 78 2.57 -0.40 13.56
N PHE A 79 2.86 0.55 14.44
CA PHE A 79 4.25 0.87 14.76
C PHE A 79 4.94 -0.24 15.56
N SER A 80 4.23 -0.93 16.44
CA SER A 80 4.79 -2.11 17.13
C SER A 80 5.20 -3.19 16.13
N GLU A 81 4.32 -3.52 15.18
CA GLU A 81 4.59 -4.50 14.14
C GLU A 81 5.80 -4.10 13.27
N ILE A 82 5.83 -2.85 12.80
CA ILE A 82 6.98 -2.30 12.05
C ILE A 82 8.27 -2.42 12.86
N PHE A 83 8.29 -1.98 14.11
CA PHE A 83 9.51 -1.98 14.90
C PHE A 83 9.99 -3.38 15.27
N ILE A 84 9.07 -4.34 15.46
CA ILE A 84 9.46 -5.75 15.61
C ILE A 84 10.05 -6.29 14.30
N TYR A 85 9.47 -5.95 13.15
CA TYR A 85 10.04 -6.31 11.84
C TYR A 85 11.46 -5.75 11.68
N LEU A 86 11.65 -4.45 11.92
CA LEU A 86 12.95 -3.80 11.81
C LEU A 86 13.97 -4.42 12.76
N TYR A 87 13.58 -4.73 14.00
CA TYR A 87 14.46 -5.44 14.95
C TYR A 87 14.95 -6.78 14.38
N ARG A 88 14.07 -7.54 13.73
CA ARG A 88 14.38 -8.86 13.16
C ARG A 88 15.24 -8.78 11.90
N PHE A 89 14.96 -7.81 11.05
CA PHE A 89 15.52 -7.69 9.69
C PHE A 89 16.52 -6.53 9.53
N ARG A 90 17.01 -5.94 10.62
CA ARG A 90 17.87 -4.73 10.57
C ARG A 90 19.08 -4.80 9.63
N HIS A 91 19.58 -6.00 9.35
CA HIS A 91 20.76 -6.23 8.53
C HIS A 91 20.48 -6.37 7.04
N THR A 92 19.21 -6.46 6.65
CA THR A 92 18.78 -6.70 5.27
C THR A 92 18.17 -5.45 4.62
N LEU A 93 18.14 -4.32 5.35
CA LEU A 93 17.41 -3.11 4.98
C LEU A 93 18.35 -1.91 4.97
N ALA A 94 18.24 -1.06 3.94
CA ALA A 94 18.87 0.26 3.96
C ALA A 94 18.02 1.26 4.74
N ASN A 95 16.70 1.19 4.58
CA ASN A 95 15.75 2.08 5.24
C ASN A 95 14.34 1.46 5.23
N TRP A 96 13.37 2.19 5.78
CA TRP A 96 11.96 1.84 5.75
C TRP A 96 11.08 3.07 5.52
N GLN A 97 9.87 2.80 5.06
CA GLN A 97 8.77 3.74 4.85
C GLN A 97 7.47 3.07 5.28
N ALA A 98 6.48 3.84 5.70
CA ALA A 98 5.14 3.33 5.94
C ALA A 98 4.10 4.20 5.22
N VAL A 99 3.08 3.54 4.68
CA VAL A 99 2.00 4.15 3.92
C VAL A 99 0.69 3.71 4.55
N VAL A 100 -0.13 4.66 4.97
CA VAL A 100 -1.46 4.37 5.51
C VAL A 100 -2.48 5.00 4.58
N ILE A 101 -3.37 4.16 4.06
CA ILE A 101 -4.40 4.56 3.10
C ILE A 101 -5.74 4.62 3.82
N TYR A 102 -6.35 5.79 3.83
CA TYR A 102 -7.64 6.06 4.43
C TYR A 102 -8.66 6.46 3.35
N PRO A 103 -9.94 6.11 3.47
CA PRO A 103 -10.96 6.66 2.61
C PRO A 103 -11.12 8.18 2.77
N ASN A 104 -10.90 8.71 3.98
CA ASN A 104 -10.91 10.14 4.32
C ASN A 104 -10.35 10.35 5.73
N HIS A 105 -10.20 11.61 6.15
CA HIS A 105 -9.71 11.96 7.49
C HIS A 105 -10.55 11.42 8.65
N GLN A 106 -11.85 11.16 8.45
CA GLN A 106 -12.72 10.72 9.55
C GLN A 106 -12.42 9.30 10.01
N THR A 107 -11.74 8.48 9.20
CA THR A 107 -11.34 7.11 9.56
C THR A 107 -9.98 7.01 10.23
N GLU A 108 -9.20 8.09 10.26
CA GLU A 108 -7.93 8.11 11.00
C GLU A 108 -8.18 8.10 12.51
N GLN A 109 -7.29 7.45 13.26
CA GLN A 109 -7.28 7.44 14.72
C GLN A 109 -7.32 8.87 15.26
N SER A 110 -8.19 9.14 16.24
CA SER A 110 -8.49 10.50 16.66
C SER A 110 -7.38 11.10 17.52
N ASN A 111 -6.82 10.30 18.44
CA ASN A 111 -5.72 10.74 19.30
C ASN A 111 -4.39 10.14 18.85
N CYS A 112 -3.56 10.98 18.24
CA CYS A 112 -2.26 10.61 17.69
C CYS A 112 -1.08 11.24 18.45
N THR A 113 -1.32 11.88 19.60
CA THR A 113 -0.32 12.68 20.33
C THR A 113 0.95 11.90 20.65
N LEU A 114 0.83 10.62 20.99
CA LEU A 114 1.98 9.77 21.33
C LEU A 114 2.89 9.45 20.14
N TYR A 115 2.38 9.60 18.92
CA TYR A 115 3.07 9.22 17.69
C TYR A 115 3.37 10.41 16.79
N GLU A 116 3.10 11.64 17.24
CA GLU A 116 3.21 12.86 16.44
C GLU A 116 4.58 13.01 15.77
N SER A 117 5.67 12.77 16.51
CA SER A 117 7.04 12.80 15.95
C SER A 117 7.24 11.81 14.80
N LEU A 118 6.59 10.64 14.87
CA LEU A 118 6.68 9.63 13.83
C LEU A 118 5.77 9.98 12.66
N LEU A 119 4.53 10.40 12.91
CA LEU A 119 3.56 10.80 11.88
C LEU A 119 4.00 12.03 11.08
N ASN A 120 4.84 12.89 11.67
CA ASN A 120 5.44 14.05 11.02
C ASN A 120 6.80 13.74 10.38
N SER A 121 7.28 12.49 10.48
CA SER A 121 8.50 12.03 9.82
C SER A 121 8.27 11.88 8.30
N PRO A 122 9.29 12.15 7.46
CA PRO A 122 9.21 11.84 6.02
C PRO A 122 9.07 10.34 5.73
N GLN A 123 9.17 9.47 6.74
CA GLN A 123 8.98 8.03 6.58
C GLN A 123 7.51 7.61 6.56
N ILE A 124 6.59 8.45 7.04
CA ILE A 124 5.18 8.11 7.16
C ILE A 124 4.37 8.90 6.13
N HIS A 125 3.64 8.18 5.29
CA HIS A 125 2.76 8.73 4.27
C HIS A 125 1.32 8.40 4.61
N ARG A 126 0.50 9.42 4.84
CA ARG A 126 -0.95 9.27 5.04
C ARG A 126 -1.65 9.71 3.77
N ILE A 127 -2.32 8.77 3.12
CA ILE A 127 -3.01 8.99 1.85
C ILE A 127 -4.51 8.94 2.09
N TYR A 128 -5.21 10.03 1.76
CA TYR A 128 -6.66 10.13 1.85
C TYR A 128 -7.26 10.02 0.44
N LEU A 129 -8.03 8.97 0.20
CA LEU A 129 -8.49 8.61 -1.14
C LEU A 129 -9.50 9.60 -1.72
N ASP A 130 -10.26 10.30 -0.88
CA ASP A 130 -11.18 11.37 -1.28
C ASP A 130 -10.47 12.66 -1.70
N GLU A 131 -9.17 12.78 -1.42
CA GLU A 131 -8.33 13.92 -1.80
C GLU A 131 -7.48 13.68 -3.06
N LEU A 132 -7.49 12.45 -3.58
CA LEU A 132 -6.75 12.11 -4.79
C LEU A 132 -7.33 12.87 -6.00
N ALA A 133 -6.47 13.59 -6.70
CA ALA A 133 -6.84 14.26 -7.94
C ALA A 133 -7.41 13.27 -8.97
N GLN A 134 -8.51 13.66 -9.61
CA GLN A 134 -9.10 12.91 -10.71
C GLN A 134 -8.55 13.46 -12.03
N ASP A 135 -7.30 13.12 -12.33
CA ASP A 135 -6.67 13.52 -13.57
C ASP A 135 -6.79 12.40 -14.62
N GLU A 136 -6.92 12.77 -15.89
CA GLU A 136 -6.96 11.82 -17.01
C GLU A 136 -5.66 11.01 -17.12
N THR A 137 -4.57 11.51 -16.56
CA THR A 137 -3.26 10.85 -16.49
C THR A 137 -3.15 9.81 -15.38
N THR A 138 -4.14 9.71 -14.49
CA THR A 138 -4.14 8.73 -13.40
C THR A 138 -4.15 7.31 -13.99
N SER A 139 -3.30 6.46 -13.44
CA SER A 139 -3.18 5.06 -13.87
C SER A 139 -4.47 4.28 -13.60
N LEU A 140 -4.67 3.18 -14.35
CA LEU A 140 -5.80 2.29 -14.11
C LEU A 140 -5.83 1.71 -12.68
N PRO A 141 -4.71 1.23 -12.10
CA PRO A 141 -4.70 0.77 -10.71
C PRO A 141 -5.13 1.82 -9.69
N VAL A 142 -4.68 3.07 -9.82
CA VAL A 142 -5.08 4.15 -8.89
C VAL A 142 -6.55 4.50 -9.06
N GLN A 143 -7.08 4.50 -10.29
CA GLN A 143 -8.52 4.71 -10.53
C GLN A 143 -9.37 3.56 -9.93
N LEU A 144 -8.88 2.32 -9.94
CA LEU A 144 -9.54 1.20 -9.27
C LEU A 144 -9.58 1.38 -7.75
N ILE A 145 -8.51 1.91 -7.15
CA ILE A 145 -8.49 2.28 -5.73
C ILE A 145 -9.53 3.38 -5.44
N GLN A 146 -9.60 4.43 -6.26
CA GLN A 146 -10.55 5.53 -6.08
C GLN A 146 -12.02 5.07 -6.13
N LEU A 147 -12.36 4.06 -6.95
CA LEU A 147 -13.71 3.48 -6.98
C LEU A 147 -14.21 2.96 -5.62
N THR A 148 -13.30 2.69 -4.68
CA THR A 148 -13.69 2.18 -3.35
C THR A 148 -14.30 3.25 -2.44
N VAL A 149 -14.11 4.53 -2.76
CA VAL A 149 -14.56 5.68 -1.95
C VAL A 149 -15.52 6.63 -2.67
N ILE A 150 -15.56 6.58 -4.00
CA ILE A 150 -16.44 7.45 -4.81
C ILE A 150 -17.91 7.07 -4.64
N GLN A 151 -18.78 8.09 -4.64
CA GLN A 151 -20.22 7.94 -4.50
C GLN A 151 -20.86 7.23 -5.71
N PRO A 152 -21.97 6.47 -5.52
CA PRO A 152 -22.55 5.61 -6.56
C PRO A 152 -22.77 6.21 -7.96
N PRO A 153 -23.30 7.44 -8.13
CA PRO A 153 -23.53 7.98 -9.48
C PRO A 153 -22.23 8.22 -10.24
N MET A 154 -21.20 8.78 -9.60
CA MET A 154 -19.88 9.00 -10.19
C MET A 154 -19.08 7.69 -10.34
N ALA A 155 -19.29 6.74 -9.40
CA ALA A 155 -18.60 5.45 -9.44
C ALA A 155 -18.96 4.64 -10.69
N LYS A 156 -20.20 4.73 -11.17
CA LYS A 156 -20.62 4.06 -12.40
C LYS A 156 -19.87 4.61 -13.62
N GLU A 157 -19.75 5.92 -13.74
CA GLU A 157 -19.06 6.57 -14.85
C GLU A 157 -17.57 6.26 -14.84
N LEU A 158 -16.93 6.36 -13.67
CA LEU A 158 -15.52 6.00 -13.52
C LEU A 158 -15.29 4.52 -13.85
N ALA A 159 -16.13 3.61 -13.34
CA ALA A 159 -16.01 2.18 -13.64
C ALA A 159 -16.15 1.87 -15.13
N GLN A 160 -17.09 2.53 -15.82
CA GLN A 160 -17.22 2.40 -17.28
C GLN A 160 -15.98 2.94 -18.00
N SER A 161 -15.39 4.03 -17.53
CA SER A 161 -14.15 4.59 -18.09
C SER A 161 -12.97 3.62 -17.94
N ILE A 162 -12.82 3.01 -16.76
CA ILE A 162 -11.77 2.03 -16.47
C ILE A 162 -11.91 0.82 -17.38
N VAL A 163 -13.13 0.28 -17.54
CA VAL A 163 -13.37 -0.88 -18.43
C VAL A 163 -13.05 -0.54 -19.88
N ARG A 164 -13.35 0.69 -20.34
CA ARG A 164 -12.99 1.11 -21.70
C ARG A 164 -11.48 1.19 -21.89
N ARG A 165 -10.76 1.81 -20.95
CA ARG A 165 -9.30 1.94 -20.99
C ARG A 165 -8.58 0.60 -20.90
N ALA A 166 -9.01 -0.28 -20.00
CA ALA A 166 -8.43 -1.61 -19.82
C ALA A 166 -8.55 -2.53 -21.05
N ARG A 167 -9.47 -2.23 -21.99
CA ARG A 167 -9.59 -2.95 -23.26
C ARG A 167 -8.63 -2.45 -24.34
N VAL A 168 -8.10 -1.25 -24.18
CA VAL A 168 -7.22 -0.57 -25.16
C VAL A 168 -5.77 -0.61 -24.70
N GLU A 169 -5.53 -0.50 -23.39
CA GLU A 169 -4.20 -0.63 -22.78
C GLU A 169 -3.80 -2.12 -22.74
N PRO A 170 -2.59 -2.49 -23.20
CA PRO A 170 -2.08 -3.83 -22.99
C PRO A 170 -1.94 -4.07 -21.48
N LEU A 171 -2.47 -5.21 -21.00
CA LEU A 171 -2.27 -5.65 -19.62
C LEU A 171 -0.76 -5.64 -19.32
N PRO A 172 -0.31 -5.09 -18.17
CA PRO A 172 1.07 -5.24 -17.74
C PRO A 172 1.42 -6.72 -17.80
N THR A 173 2.45 -7.05 -18.58
CA THR A 173 2.86 -8.43 -18.78
C THR A 173 3.15 -9.03 -17.42
N GLN A 174 2.40 -10.07 -17.04
CA GLN A 174 2.69 -10.89 -15.86
C GLN A 174 4.13 -11.39 -16.01
N GLN A 175 5.07 -10.75 -15.31
CA GLN A 175 6.37 -11.37 -15.10
C GLN A 175 6.17 -12.51 -14.11
N ALA A 176 5.92 -13.67 -14.72
CA ALA A 176 6.18 -15.01 -14.24
C ALA A 176 5.89 -15.30 -12.75
N ILE A 177 4.70 -15.86 -12.52
CA ILE A 177 4.56 -16.96 -11.55
C ILE A 177 5.40 -18.13 -12.08
N GLN A 178 6.71 -18.09 -11.89
CA GLN A 178 7.61 -19.23 -12.04
C GLN A 178 8.69 -19.13 -10.96
N HIS A 179 8.39 -19.61 -9.76
CA HIS A 179 9.31 -20.42 -8.95
C HIS A 179 8.62 -20.82 -7.63
N ILE A 180 8.04 -22.02 -7.64
CA ILE A 180 7.90 -22.82 -6.42
C ILE A 180 9.09 -23.79 -6.47
N PRO A 181 10.14 -23.63 -5.65
CA PRO A 181 11.09 -24.70 -5.44
C PRO A 181 10.45 -25.76 -4.53
N ARG A 182 10.74 -27.03 -4.86
CA ARG A 182 10.39 -28.21 -4.08
C ARG A 182 11.12 -28.25 -2.75
#